data_AF-A0AAD9A0T7-F1
#
_entry.id   AF-A0AAD9A0T7-F1
#
_cell.length_a   1.000
_cell.length_b   1.000
_cell.length_c   1.000
_cell.angle_alpha   90.00
_cell.angle_beta   90.00
_cell.angle_gamma   90.00
#
_symmetry.space_group_name_H-M   'P 1'
#
loop_
_entity.id
_entity.type
_entity.pdbx_description
1 polymer ?
#
loop_
_entity_poly.entity_id
_entity_poly.type
_entity_poly.pdbx_seq_one_letter_code
_entity_poly.pdbx_strand_id
1 'polypeptide(L)'
;MSFSMAIRQAPPRLAQRIPQLTRAIHTTPKTPLTRRTATSATTSTFFTARNAFRNSARGYMQQATAVQGEKASPLRKMLVGGAIFGGTLVAINAVFNRETRDDGGMPVYEREYLNDTFLHTGLGVGIIALSARQMIQSGFVYRLMVTNPWVVGLGGLALSFGTMYGTRAISPDNYIPKYAMWTAFNATQAAMIAPLLTMVPGALLARAGLYTVAMMGSLSIVGATAKQDKYLYIGGPLLAGLGVVIASSFAPMILPATAIRTLAITESISLYGGLAVFGGFTLYDVQKILHHARLAERGVIRKDAVNESIALELDFINIFVRMVQILMMQNNRRK
;
A
#
# COMPACT_ATOMS: atom_id res chain seq x y z
N MET A 1 -8.73 72.55 -11.40
CA MET A 1 -8.58 73.14 -10.05
C MET A 1 -9.74 72.67 -9.21
N SER A 2 -9.52 72.40 -7.92
CA SER A 2 -10.52 71.82 -7.02
C SER A 2 -11.18 72.89 -6.15
N PHE A 3 -12.41 72.65 -5.69
CA PHE A 3 -12.97 73.34 -4.52
C PHE A 3 -13.58 72.31 -3.56
N SER A 4 -13.26 72.47 -2.27
CA SER A 4 -13.71 71.60 -1.18
C SER A 4 -14.54 72.43 -0.19
N MET A 5 -15.51 71.79 0.50
CA MET A 5 -16.32 72.46 1.52
C MET A 5 -15.62 72.56 2.89
N ALA A 6 -16.02 73.55 3.69
CA ALA A 6 -15.58 73.82 5.06
C ALA A 6 -15.96 72.66 6.02
N ILE A 7 -15.23 72.32 7.10
CA ILE A 7 -14.59 73.11 8.17
C ILE A 7 -15.60 73.80 9.13
N ARG A 8 -15.55 73.40 10.41
CA ARG A 8 -16.04 74.18 11.57
C ARG A 8 -15.10 73.95 12.76
N GLN A 9 -14.99 74.93 13.66
CA GLN A 9 -13.92 75.08 14.66
C GLN A 9 -14.44 74.72 16.08
N ALA A 10 -13.70 73.97 16.92
CA ALA A 10 -12.74 74.39 17.99
C ALA A 10 -13.43 74.96 19.28
N PRO A 11 -12.76 75.24 20.44
CA PRO A 11 -11.32 75.20 20.77
C PRO A 11 -11.04 74.52 22.19
N PRO A 12 -10.12 74.93 23.15
CA PRO A 12 -9.32 73.93 23.92
C PRO A 12 -9.14 74.15 25.47
N ARG A 13 -8.35 73.27 26.14
CA ARG A 13 -7.47 73.45 27.35
C ARG A 13 -6.86 72.07 27.72
N LEU A 14 -5.58 71.83 28.05
CA LEU A 14 -4.63 72.37 29.07
C LEU A 14 -5.04 72.00 30.53
N ALA A 15 -4.16 71.46 31.42
CA ALA A 15 -2.72 71.11 31.33
C ALA A 15 -2.22 70.21 32.50
N GLN A 16 -0.98 69.70 32.42
CA GLN A 16 -0.07 69.25 33.53
C GLN A 16 -0.54 68.05 34.43
N ARG A 17 0.30 67.18 35.04
CA ARG A 17 1.73 67.20 35.47
C ARG A 17 2.29 65.76 35.69
N ILE A 18 3.58 65.65 36.00
CA ILE A 18 4.36 64.42 36.40
C ILE A 18 5.21 64.81 37.66
N PRO A 19 6.03 63.96 38.34
CA PRO A 19 6.18 62.48 38.42
C PRO A 19 6.32 61.92 39.88
N GLN A 20 6.61 60.60 40.08
CA GLN A 20 7.80 60.05 40.79
C GLN A 20 7.69 58.56 41.25
N LEU A 21 8.84 57.93 41.57
CA LEU A 21 9.01 56.59 42.19
C LEU A 21 8.90 56.65 43.75
N THR A 22 8.88 55.60 44.60
CA THR A 22 9.72 54.36 44.68
C THR A 22 9.29 53.45 45.88
N ARG A 23 9.70 52.16 45.90
CA ARG A 23 9.77 51.20 47.07
C ARG A 23 8.44 50.73 47.75
N ALA A 24 8.38 49.67 48.59
CA ALA A 24 9.03 48.32 48.63
C ALA A 24 8.52 47.44 49.82
N ILE A 25 8.64 46.09 49.72
CA ILE A 25 8.82 45.06 50.80
C ILE A 25 7.61 44.53 51.66
N HIS A 26 7.48 43.17 51.72
CA HIS A 26 6.70 42.29 52.66
C HIS A 26 5.16 42.52 52.81
N THR A 27 4.25 41.59 53.19
CA THR A 27 4.20 40.14 53.56
C THR A 27 2.77 39.60 53.20
N THR A 28 2.18 38.42 53.48
CA THR A 28 2.43 37.14 54.23
C THR A 28 1.57 36.00 53.57
N PRO A 29 1.67 34.70 53.91
CA PRO A 29 1.04 33.61 53.13
C PRO A 29 -0.33 33.09 53.63
N LYS A 30 -1.17 32.56 52.73
CA LYS A 30 -2.28 31.62 53.01
C LYS A 30 -2.55 30.63 51.86
N THR A 31 -2.31 29.34 52.10
CA THR A 31 -3.02 28.19 51.51
C THR A 31 -4.22 27.80 52.40
N PRO A 32 -5.12 26.84 52.05
CA PRO A 32 -5.30 26.11 50.78
C PRO A 32 -6.75 26.16 50.23
N LEU A 33 -6.99 25.65 49.01
CA LEU A 33 -8.16 24.81 48.74
C LEU A 33 -8.00 23.94 47.46
N THR A 34 -8.06 22.61 47.59
CA THR A 34 -7.80 21.68 46.47
C THR A 34 -9.09 21.29 45.73
N ARG A 35 -9.48 22.06 44.70
CA ARG A 35 -10.66 21.73 43.88
C ARG A 35 -10.31 20.77 42.74
N ARG A 36 -10.47 19.46 42.95
CA ARG A 36 -10.38 18.44 41.89
C ARG A 36 -11.49 18.67 40.85
N THR A 37 -11.13 19.22 39.68
CA THR A 37 -11.97 19.16 38.47
C THR A 37 -11.58 17.94 37.64
N ALA A 38 -12.55 17.05 37.37
CA ALA A 38 -12.34 15.91 36.47
C ALA A 38 -12.53 16.36 35.02
N THR A 39 -11.43 16.63 34.31
CA THR A 39 -11.47 16.93 32.88
C THR A 39 -11.58 15.63 32.07
N SER A 40 -12.75 15.42 31.46
CA SER A 40 -12.97 14.29 30.55
C SER A 40 -12.15 14.49 29.28
N ALA A 41 -11.09 13.70 29.11
CA ALA A 41 -10.15 13.83 28.00
C ALA A 41 -10.71 13.21 26.70
N THR A 42 -11.47 14.00 25.93
CA THR A 42 -11.90 13.66 24.57
C THR A 42 -10.69 13.43 23.67
N THR A 43 -10.25 12.17 23.58
CA THR A 43 -8.98 11.80 22.97
C THR A 43 -9.11 11.74 21.46
N SER A 44 -8.73 12.83 20.79
CA SER A 44 -8.77 12.97 19.33
C SER A 44 -7.73 12.08 18.65
N THR A 45 -8.19 10.93 18.14
CA THR A 45 -7.41 9.84 17.53
C THR A 45 -6.40 10.28 16.47
N PHE A 46 -6.68 11.37 15.74
CA PHE A 46 -5.77 11.99 14.76
C PHE A 46 -4.41 12.41 15.34
N PHE A 47 -4.35 12.88 16.59
CA PHE A 47 -3.07 13.29 17.20
C PHE A 47 -2.20 12.09 17.61
N THR A 48 -2.82 11.00 18.07
CA THR A 48 -2.13 9.74 18.38
C THR A 48 -1.49 9.14 17.12
N ALA A 49 -2.24 9.11 16.00
CA ALA A 49 -1.73 8.65 14.71
C ALA A 49 -0.52 9.48 14.23
N ARG A 50 -0.59 10.82 14.33
CA ARG A 50 0.51 11.72 13.92
C ARG A 50 1.77 11.53 14.77
N ASN A 51 1.64 11.25 16.07
CA ASN A 51 2.78 10.99 16.95
C ASN A 51 3.37 9.59 16.76
N ALA A 52 2.53 8.56 16.54
CA ALA A 52 3.00 7.22 16.16
C ALA A 52 3.82 7.25 14.85
N PHE A 53 3.33 7.97 13.83
CA PHE A 53 4.03 8.15 12.56
C PHE A 53 5.36 8.91 12.73
N ARG A 54 5.39 9.98 13.56
CA ARG A 54 6.64 10.73 13.86
C ARG A 54 7.69 9.90 14.60
N ASN A 55 7.30 8.96 15.46
CA ASN A 55 8.25 8.06 16.13
C ASN A 55 8.72 6.95 15.19
N SER A 56 7.83 6.39 14.37
CA SER A 56 8.19 5.43 13.31
C SER A 56 9.21 6.02 12.34
N ALA A 57 9.02 7.27 11.91
CA ALA A 57 9.95 7.99 11.03
C ALA A 57 11.34 8.26 11.63
N ARG A 58 11.51 8.17 12.96
CA ARG A 58 12.80 8.35 13.64
C ARG A 58 13.55 7.03 13.88
N GLY A 59 12.85 5.90 13.95
CA GLY A 59 13.47 4.58 14.15
C GLY A 59 14.38 4.12 12.99
N TYR A 60 14.14 4.62 11.77
CA TYR A 60 14.90 4.23 10.58
C TYR A 60 16.27 4.94 10.42
N MET A 61 16.65 5.81 11.35
CA MET A 61 18.02 6.33 11.47
C MET A 61 18.84 5.56 12.52
N GLN A 62 18.43 4.34 12.89
CA GLN A 62 19.32 3.39 13.56
C GLN A 62 20.46 3.04 12.58
N GLN A 63 21.69 3.38 12.98
CA GLN A 63 22.93 3.01 12.29
C GLN A 63 22.86 1.56 11.78
N ALA A 64 23.21 1.33 10.51
CA ALA A 64 23.52 -0.01 10.03
C ALA A 64 24.85 -0.45 10.66
N THR A 65 24.82 -0.89 11.92
CA THR A 65 25.92 -1.63 12.52
C THR A 65 26.19 -2.84 11.65
N ALA A 66 27.37 -2.88 11.04
CA ALA A 66 27.81 -4.03 10.27
C ALA A 66 27.89 -5.21 11.23
N VAL A 67 26.88 -6.10 11.18
CA VAL A 67 26.88 -7.36 11.93
C VAL A 67 27.95 -8.23 11.30
N GLN A 68 29.18 -8.09 11.81
CA GLN A 68 30.26 -9.06 11.64
C GLN A 68 29.69 -10.46 11.89
N GLY A 69 30.14 -11.44 11.10
CA GLY A 69 29.48 -12.73 10.93
C GLY A 69 29.50 -13.67 12.13
N GLU A 70 28.90 -13.25 13.25
CA GLU A 70 28.63 -14.12 14.40
C GLU A 70 27.75 -15.28 13.92
N LYS A 71 28.20 -16.52 14.15
CA LYS A 71 27.46 -17.75 13.79
C LYS A 71 26.30 -17.96 14.75
N ALA A 72 25.30 -17.05 14.70
CA ALA A 72 24.12 -17.11 15.54
C ALA A 72 23.46 -18.49 15.43
N SER A 73 23.39 -19.17 16.59
CA SER A 73 22.90 -20.54 16.75
C SER A 73 21.59 -20.77 15.99
N PRO A 74 21.37 -21.95 15.38
CA PRO A 74 20.09 -22.28 14.75
C PRO A 74 18.92 -22.08 15.71
N LEU A 75 19.09 -22.40 17.00
CA LEU A 75 18.09 -22.15 18.04
C LEU A 75 17.77 -20.65 18.21
N ARG A 76 18.78 -19.76 18.16
CA ARG A 76 18.57 -18.29 18.24
C ARG A 76 17.84 -17.78 16.99
N LYS A 77 18.13 -18.34 15.81
CA LYS A 77 17.43 -18.02 14.56
C LYS A 77 15.97 -18.51 14.58
N MET A 78 15.72 -19.72 15.09
CA MET A 78 14.38 -20.28 15.27
C MET A 78 13.57 -19.50 16.31
N LEU A 79 14.18 -19.11 17.44
CA LEU A 79 13.53 -18.27 18.45
C LEU A 79 13.17 -16.89 17.90
N VAL A 80 14.07 -16.21 17.19
CA VAL A 80 13.78 -14.91 16.57
C VAL A 80 12.72 -15.04 15.47
N GLY A 81 12.79 -16.06 14.63
CA GLY A 81 11.76 -16.35 13.62
C GLY A 81 10.39 -16.65 14.23
N GLY A 82 10.34 -17.49 15.27
CA GLY A 82 9.13 -17.82 16.01
C GLY A 82 8.55 -16.64 16.78
N ALA A 83 9.39 -15.77 17.35
CA ALA A 83 8.96 -14.53 18.01
C ALA A 83 8.40 -13.50 17.02
N ILE A 84 9.01 -13.37 15.83
CA ILE A 84 8.46 -12.54 14.74
C ILE A 84 7.12 -13.11 14.26
N PHE A 85 7.05 -14.42 14.01
CA PHE A 85 5.82 -15.08 13.55
C PHE A 85 4.68 -14.99 14.57
N GLY A 86 4.93 -15.40 15.82
CA GLY A 86 3.96 -15.32 16.92
C GLY A 86 3.55 -13.88 17.26
N GLY A 87 4.52 -12.95 17.30
CA GLY A 87 4.23 -11.53 17.48
C GLY A 87 3.40 -10.93 16.34
N THR A 88 3.65 -11.36 15.09
CA THR A 88 2.84 -10.96 13.93
C THR A 88 1.43 -11.56 14.01
N LEU A 89 1.26 -12.82 14.42
CA LEU A 89 -0.05 -13.43 14.65
C LEU A 89 -0.83 -12.70 15.76
N VAL A 90 -0.18 -12.36 16.88
CA VAL A 90 -0.81 -11.59 17.97
C VAL A 90 -1.16 -10.16 17.52
N ALA A 91 -0.33 -9.52 16.71
CA ALA A 91 -0.63 -8.19 16.14
C ALA A 91 -1.79 -8.24 15.12
N ILE A 92 -1.81 -9.23 14.23
CA ILE A 92 -2.92 -9.49 13.29
C ILE A 92 -4.21 -9.77 14.07
N ASN A 93 -4.13 -10.54 15.15
CA ASN A 93 -5.27 -10.78 16.05
C ASN A 93 -5.74 -9.45 16.68
N ALA A 94 -4.86 -8.71 17.35
CA ALA A 94 -5.21 -7.44 17.99
C ALA A 94 -5.75 -6.35 17.04
N VAL A 95 -5.33 -6.35 15.77
CA VAL A 95 -5.75 -5.35 14.77
C VAL A 95 -7.01 -5.78 14.00
N PHE A 96 -7.15 -7.07 13.66
CA PHE A 96 -8.22 -7.55 12.78
C PHE A 96 -9.27 -8.42 13.49
N ASN A 97 -8.87 -9.21 14.51
CA ASN A 97 -9.76 -10.09 15.29
C ASN A 97 -10.47 -9.34 16.44
N ARG A 98 -11.29 -8.36 16.07
CA ARG A 98 -12.41 -7.88 16.91
C ARG A 98 -13.78 -8.13 16.26
N GLU A 99 -13.78 -8.46 14.97
CA GLU A 99 -14.96 -8.76 14.17
C GLU A 99 -14.56 -9.77 13.09
N THR A 100 -14.64 -11.06 13.44
CA THR A 100 -14.74 -12.21 12.51
C THR A 100 -16.18 -12.31 11.98
N ARG A 101 -16.42 -13.15 10.96
CA ARG A 101 -17.79 -13.49 10.55
C ARG A 101 -18.55 -14.16 11.69
N ASP A 102 -19.76 -13.68 11.95
CA ASP A 102 -20.67 -14.17 12.99
C ASP A 102 -21.30 -15.53 12.61
N ASP A 103 -21.37 -15.82 11.30
CA ASP A 103 -22.12 -16.91 10.66
C ASP A 103 -21.52 -18.33 10.79
N GLY A 104 -20.52 -18.54 11.66
CA GLY A 104 -19.91 -19.84 11.96
C GLY A 104 -19.02 -20.47 10.86
N GLY A 105 -19.18 -20.11 9.59
CA GLY A 105 -18.33 -20.56 8.49
C GLY A 105 -18.71 -19.96 7.13
N MET A 106 -17.79 -19.99 6.17
CA MET A 106 -18.05 -19.51 4.80
C MET A 106 -18.99 -20.46 4.04
N PRO A 107 -20.11 -19.99 3.46
CA PRO A 107 -21.03 -20.75 2.61
C PRO A 107 -20.33 -21.49 1.47
N VAL A 108 -20.98 -22.56 1.00
CA VAL A 108 -20.44 -23.40 -0.09
C VAL A 108 -20.26 -22.59 -1.36
N TYR A 109 -21.23 -21.75 -1.74
CA TYR A 109 -21.14 -20.91 -2.94
C TYR A 109 -20.06 -19.82 -2.84
N GLU A 110 -19.99 -19.09 -1.72
CA GLU A 110 -18.90 -18.13 -1.45
C GLU A 110 -17.53 -18.79 -1.58
N ARG A 111 -17.38 -20.03 -1.07
CA ARG A 111 -16.13 -20.79 -1.10
C ARG A 111 -15.78 -21.32 -2.49
N GLU A 112 -16.76 -21.81 -3.24
CA GLU A 112 -16.60 -22.29 -4.61
C GLU A 112 -16.17 -21.14 -5.53
N TYR A 113 -16.87 -20.01 -5.49
CA TYR A 113 -16.53 -18.81 -6.26
C TYR A 113 -15.10 -18.33 -5.93
N LEU A 114 -14.75 -18.26 -4.64
CA LEU A 114 -13.42 -17.83 -4.21
C LEU A 114 -12.34 -18.81 -4.70
N ASN A 115 -12.57 -20.12 -4.60
CA ASN A 115 -11.65 -21.15 -5.08
C ASN A 115 -11.45 -21.07 -6.60
N ASP A 116 -12.53 -21.01 -7.38
CA ASP A 116 -12.46 -20.81 -8.84
C ASP A 116 -11.65 -19.57 -9.19
N THR A 117 -11.86 -18.47 -8.46
CA THR A 117 -11.12 -17.21 -8.70
C THR A 117 -9.63 -17.38 -8.41
N PHE A 118 -9.25 -18.06 -7.33
CA PHE A 118 -7.84 -18.37 -7.03
C PHE A 118 -7.21 -19.36 -8.01
N LEU A 119 -7.96 -20.34 -8.52
CA LEU A 119 -7.48 -21.25 -9.57
C LEU A 119 -7.15 -20.48 -10.85
N HIS A 120 -8.02 -19.54 -11.25
CA HIS A 120 -7.75 -18.64 -12.37
C HIS A 120 -6.52 -17.76 -12.09
N THR A 121 -6.43 -17.11 -10.92
CA THR A 121 -5.25 -16.30 -10.55
C THR A 121 -3.96 -17.11 -10.60
N GLY A 122 -3.96 -18.35 -10.10
CA GLY A 122 -2.81 -19.25 -10.14
C GLY A 122 -2.39 -19.64 -11.56
N LEU A 123 -3.36 -19.91 -12.44
CA LEU A 123 -3.13 -20.18 -13.86
C LEU A 123 -2.61 -18.92 -14.59
N GLY A 124 -3.17 -17.74 -14.32
CA GLY A 124 -2.73 -16.46 -14.88
C GLY A 124 -1.28 -16.13 -14.50
N VAL A 125 -0.95 -16.23 -13.21
CA VAL A 125 0.44 -16.12 -12.71
C VAL A 125 1.38 -17.16 -13.35
N GLY A 126 0.89 -18.38 -13.59
CA GLY A 126 1.61 -19.40 -14.36
C GLY A 126 1.88 -18.98 -15.81
N ILE A 127 0.86 -18.48 -16.51
CA ILE A 127 0.97 -17.93 -17.88
C ILE A 127 1.94 -16.75 -17.91
N ILE A 128 1.90 -15.84 -16.92
CA ILE A 128 2.83 -14.72 -16.79
C ILE A 128 4.27 -15.23 -16.68
N ALA A 129 4.52 -16.18 -15.77
CA ALA A 129 5.87 -16.71 -15.52
C ALA A 129 6.44 -17.45 -16.74
N LEU A 130 5.63 -18.26 -17.42
CA LEU A 130 6.03 -18.97 -18.64
C LEU A 130 6.23 -18.01 -19.83
N SER A 131 5.33 -17.04 -20.01
CA SER A 131 5.43 -16.02 -21.07
C SER A 131 6.67 -15.15 -20.89
N ALA A 132 6.92 -14.67 -19.66
CA ALA A 132 8.12 -13.89 -19.36
C ALA A 132 9.40 -14.70 -19.61
N ARG A 133 9.44 -15.97 -19.18
CA ARG A 133 10.56 -16.88 -19.50
C ARG A 133 10.76 -17.01 -21.01
N GLN A 134 9.70 -17.24 -21.78
CA GLN A 134 9.77 -17.38 -23.24
C GLN A 134 10.24 -16.09 -23.92
N MET A 135 9.78 -14.92 -23.46
CA MET A 135 10.21 -13.61 -23.95
C MET A 135 11.70 -13.32 -23.66
N ILE A 136 12.21 -13.80 -22.53
CA ILE A 136 13.63 -13.73 -22.18
C ILE A 136 14.45 -14.66 -23.09
N GLN A 137 14.04 -15.93 -23.22
CA GLN A 137 14.77 -16.93 -24.01
C GLN A 137 14.76 -16.65 -25.53
N SER A 138 13.70 -16.01 -26.05
CA SER A 138 13.59 -15.61 -27.47
C SER A 138 14.25 -14.27 -27.82
N GLY A 139 14.83 -13.56 -26.85
CA GLY A 139 15.37 -12.21 -27.06
C GLY A 139 14.32 -11.13 -27.32
N PHE A 140 13.02 -11.43 -27.16
CA PHE A 140 11.95 -10.44 -27.27
C PHE A 140 12.12 -9.29 -26.25
N VAL A 141 12.60 -9.60 -25.04
CA VAL A 141 12.92 -8.59 -24.02
C VAL A 141 13.98 -7.59 -24.49
N TYR A 142 14.99 -8.01 -25.25
CA TYR A 142 15.97 -7.08 -25.82
C TYR A 142 15.30 -6.10 -26.79
N ARG A 143 14.36 -6.59 -27.63
CA ARG A 143 13.57 -5.72 -28.53
C ARG A 143 12.74 -4.69 -27.75
N LEU A 144 12.12 -5.08 -26.64
CA LEU A 144 11.44 -4.13 -25.75
C LEU A 144 12.40 -3.08 -25.17
N MET A 145 13.58 -3.51 -24.70
CA MET A 145 14.57 -2.63 -24.06
C MET A 145 15.22 -1.61 -25.02
N VAL A 146 15.29 -1.90 -26.33
CA VAL A 146 15.80 -0.95 -27.34
C VAL A 146 14.68 -0.17 -28.06
N THR A 147 13.42 -0.54 -27.86
CA THR A 147 12.26 0.24 -28.36
C THR A 147 12.08 1.48 -27.47
N ASN A 148 11.56 2.57 -28.03
CA ASN A 148 11.29 3.81 -27.29
C ASN A 148 10.45 3.49 -26.02
N PRO A 149 10.95 3.80 -24.80
CA PRO A 149 10.27 3.46 -23.54
C PRO A 149 8.84 4.00 -23.43
N TRP A 150 8.53 5.13 -24.07
CA TRP A 150 7.16 5.67 -24.12
C TRP A 150 6.22 4.79 -24.97
N VAL A 151 6.70 4.23 -26.06
CA VAL A 151 5.91 3.32 -26.92
C VAL A 151 5.67 2.00 -26.19
N VAL A 152 6.69 1.46 -25.52
CA VAL A 152 6.55 0.23 -24.72
C VAL A 152 5.63 0.45 -23.52
N GLY A 153 5.82 1.53 -22.77
CA GLY A 153 5.02 1.85 -21.57
C GLY A 153 3.57 2.18 -21.90
N LEU A 154 3.31 3.15 -22.79
CA LEU A 154 1.94 3.56 -23.14
C LEU A 154 1.24 2.49 -23.98
N GLY A 155 1.93 1.84 -24.92
CA GLY A 155 1.38 0.74 -25.72
C GLY A 155 1.07 -0.49 -24.86
N GLY A 156 1.96 -0.83 -23.91
CA GLY A 156 1.73 -1.89 -22.93
C GLY A 156 0.55 -1.60 -22.02
N LEU A 157 0.47 -0.39 -21.44
CA LEU A 157 -0.69 0.03 -20.64
C LEU A 157 -1.98 -0.01 -21.45
N ALA A 158 -2.00 0.55 -22.66
CA ALA A 158 -3.17 0.55 -23.53
C ALA A 158 -3.63 -0.87 -23.91
N LEU A 159 -2.69 -1.79 -24.15
CA LEU A 159 -3.00 -3.19 -24.42
C LEU A 159 -3.53 -3.91 -23.16
N SER A 160 -2.90 -3.72 -22.00
CA SER A 160 -3.41 -4.28 -20.73
C SER A 160 -4.81 -3.77 -20.39
N PHE A 161 -5.07 -2.46 -20.49
CA PHE A 161 -6.41 -1.89 -20.29
C PHE A 161 -7.40 -2.38 -21.36
N GLY A 162 -7.00 -2.46 -22.63
CA GLY A 162 -7.85 -2.94 -23.72
C GLY A 162 -8.28 -4.40 -23.56
N THR A 163 -7.34 -5.29 -23.27
CA THR A 163 -7.61 -6.71 -22.98
C THR A 163 -8.46 -6.89 -21.71
N MET A 164 -8.16 -6.16 -20.63
CA MET A 164 -8.92 -6.16 -19.37
C MET A 164 -10.33 -5.56 -19.50
N TYR A 165 -10.55 -4.64 -20.44
CA TYR A 165 -11.88 -4.18 -20.82
C TYR A 165 -12.59 -5.24 -21.67
N GLY A 166 -11.87 -5.88 -22.60
CA GLY A 166 -12.35 -6.99 -23.42
C GLY A 166 -12.91 -8.15 -22.58
N THR A 167 -12.17 -8.63 -21.57
CA THR A 167 -12.67 -9.70 -20.67
C THR A 167 -13.96 -9.31 -19.95
N ARG A 168 -14.14 -8.03 -19.59
CA ARG A 168 -15.35 -7.50 -18.92
C ARG A 168 -16.52 -7.25 -19.87
N ALA A 169 -16.25 -6.96 -21.14
CA ALA A 169 -17.28 -6.85 -22.18
C ALA A 169 -17.81 -8.23 -22.65
N ILE A 170 -17.05 -9.31 -22.45
CA ILE A 170 -17.40 -10.66 -22.89
C ILE A 170 -18.13 -11.43 -21.77
N SER A 171 -19.34 -11.91 -22.07
CA SER A 171 -20.11 -12.75 -21.14
C SER A 171 -19.33 -14.00 -20.71
N PRO A 172 -19.42 -14.46 -19.44
CA PRO A 172 -18.80 -15.72 -18.98
C PRO A 172 -19.08 -16.93 -19.89
N ASP A 173 -20.26 -16.97 -20.51
CA ASP A 173 -20.70 -18.05 -21.41
C ASP A 173 -19.79 -18.19 -22.66
N ASN A 174 -19.22 -17.08 -23.15
CA ASN A 174 -18.39 -17.02 -24.36
C ASN A 174 -16.91 -17.29 -24.03
N TYR A 175 -16.60 -18.52 -23.62
CA TYR A 175 -15.29 -18.88 -23.07
C TYR A 175 -14.10 -18.56 -24.01
N ILE A 176 -14.14 -18.95 -25.29
CA ILE A 176 -13.00 -18.79 -26.22
C ILE A 176 -12.47 -17.34 -26.28
N PRO A 177 -13.27 -16.33 -26.66
CA PRO A 177 -12.78 -14.95 -26.71
C PRO A 177 -12.43 -14.39 -25.31
N LYS A 178 -13.08 -14.88 -24.24
CA LYS A 178 -12.79 -14.44 -22.87
C LYS A 178 -11.41 -14.90 -22.38
N TYR A 179 -11.11 -16.19 -22.51
CA TYR A 179 -9.79 -16.73 -22.19
C TYR A 179 -8.72 -16.22 -23.15
N ALA A 180 -9.04 -15.92 -24.41
CA ALA A 180 -8.11 -15.25 -25.32
C ALA A 180 -7.73 -13.84 -24.82
N MET A 181 -8.71 -13.01 -24.43
CA MET A 181 -8.45 -11.68 -23.87
C MET A 181 -7.72 -11.75 -22.52
N TRP A 182 -8.09 -12.68 -21.65
CA TRP A 182 -7.43 -12.89 -20.35
C TRP A 182 -5.98 -13.41 -20.50
N THR A 183 -5.72 -14.28 -21.48
CA THR A 183 -4.36 -14.74 -21.82
C THR A 183 -3.55 -13.61 -22.43
N ALA A 184 -4.13 -12.78 -23.30
CA ALA A 184 -3.47 -11.60 -23.87
C ALA A 184 -3.14 -10.55 -22.80
N PHE A 185 -4.03 -10.34 -21.82
CA PHE A 185 -3.74 -9.54 -20.62
C PHE A 185 -2.53 -10.10 -19.87
N ASN A 186 -2.55 -11.37 -19.48
CA ASN A 186 -1.46 -12.03 -18.76
C ASN A 186 -0.12 -12.00 -19.53
N ALA A 187 -0.15 -12.21 -20.85
CA ALA A 187 1.03 -12.08 -21.71
C ALA A 187 1.55 -10.63 -21.80
N THR A 188 0.67 -9.63 -21.78
CA THR A 188 1.07 -8.21 -21.75
C THR A 188 1.70 -7.84 -20.41
N GLN A 189 1.12 -8.30 -19.29
CA GLN A 189 1.72 -8.14 -17.96
C GLN A 189 3.11 -8.81 -17.89
N ALA A 190 3.27 -9.99 -18.51
CA ALA A 190 4.56 -10.66 -18.63
C ALA A 190 5.59 -9.81 -19.42
N ALA A 191 5.19 -9.22 -20.55
CA ALA A 191 6.04 -8.35 -21.36
C ALA A 191 6.49 -7.10 -20.58
N MET A 192 5.62 -6.52 -19.76
CA MET A 192 5.95 -5.34 -18.94
C MET A 192 6.95 -5.65 -17.82
N ILE A 193 6.87 -6.83 -17.18
CA ILE A 193 7.80 -7.19 -16.09
C ILE A 193 9.11 -7.82 -16.58
N ALA A 194 9.14 -8.49 -17.73
CA ALA A 194 10.29 -9.29 -18.17
C ALA A 194 11.63 -8.51 -18.29
N PRO A 195 11.68 -7.23 -18.69
CA PRO A 195 12.91 -6.42 -18.64
C PRO A 195 13.52 -6.24 -17.24
N LEU A 196 12.68 -6.24 -16.19
CA LEU A 196 13.16 -6.24 -14.80
C LEU A 196 13.71 -7.62 -14.44
N LEU A 197 13.03 -8.70 -14.85
CA LEU A 197 13.44 -10.07 -14.52
C LEU A 197 14.80 -10.45 -15.12
N THR A 198 15.19 -9.92 -16.29
CA THR A 198 16.53 -10.13 -16.86
C THR A 198 17.66 -9.57 -16.01
N MET A 199 17.40 -8.59 -15.14
CA MET A 199 18.42 -7.96 -14.29
C MET A 199 18.58 -8.65 -12.93
N VAL A 200 17.80 -9.71 -12.66
CA VAL A 200 17.70 -10.32 -11.32
C VAL A 200 18.11 -11.80 -11.37
N PRO A 201 19.04 -12.26 -10.51
CA PRO A 201 19.38 -13.67 -10.38
C PRO A 201 18.15 -14.54 -10.11
N GLY A 202 17.98 -15.62 -10.89
CA GLY A 202 16.80 -16.50 -10.79
C GLY A 202 16.52 -17.07 -9.40
N ALA A 203 17.56 -17.27 -8.58
CA ALA A 203 17.42 -17.70 -7.18
C ALA A 203 16.79 -16.61 -6.26
N LEU A 204 16.91 -15.33 -6.61
CA LEU A 204 16.18 -14.24 -5.94
C LEU A 204 14.74 -14.14 -6.45
N LEU A 205 14.50 -14.34 -7.75
CA LEU A 205 13.14 -14.40 -8.31
C LEU A 205 12.31 -15.52 -7.68
N ALA A 206 12.88 -16.74 -7.54
CA ALA A 206 12.22 -17.86 -6.89
C ALA A 206 11.86 -17.58 -5.42
N ARG A 207 12.74 -16.90 -4.67
CA ARG A 207 12.48 -16.47 -3.29
C ARG A 207 11.40 -15.40 -3.23
N ALA A 208 11.44 -14.41 -4.12
CA ALA A 208 10.42 -13.37 -4.20
C ALA A 208 9.04 -13.97 -4.49
N GLY A 209 8.94 -14.89 -5.47
CA GLY A 209 7.70 -15.58 -5.79
C GLY A 209 7.14 -16.38 -4.61
N LEU A 210 7.99 -17.15 -3.91
CA LEU A 210 7.59 -17.87 -2.70
C LEU A 210 7.09 -16.95 -1.59
N TYR A 211 7.75 -15.81 -1.37
CA TYR A 211 7.30 -14.81 -0.38
C TYR A 211 5.99 -14.13 -0.80
N THR A 212 5.78 -13.85 -2.09
CA THR A 212 4.49 -13.32 -2.59
C THR A 212 3.37 -14.35 -2.41
N VAL A 213 3.57 -15.62 -2.77
CA VAL A 213 2.58 -16.68 -2.55
C VAL A 213 2.21 -16.81 -1.07
N ALA A 214 3.19 -16.79 -0.16
CA ALA A 214 2.96 -16.85 1.28
C ALA A 214 2.23 -15.59 1.82
N MET A 215 2.61 -14.40 1.35
CA MET A 215 1.96 -13.14 1.73
C MET A 215 0.52 -13.08 1.22
N MET A 216 0.29 -13.37 -0.05
CA MET A 216 -1.04 -13.35 -0.66
C MET A 216 -1.95 -14.42 -0.02
N GLY A 217 -1.45 -15.65 0.17
CA GLY A 217 -2.22 -16.72 0.81
C GLY A 217 -2.62 -16.39 2.26
N SER A 218 -1.70 -15.84 3.05
CA SER A 218 -2.00 -15.44 4.44
C SER A 218 -2.97 -14.26 4.51
N LEU A 219 -2.82 -13.24 3.65
CA LEU A 219 -3.79 -12.14 3.51
C LEU A 219 -5.16 -12.66 3.05
N SER A 220 -5.19 -13.64 2.15
CA SER A 220 -6.45 -14.22 1.65
C SER A 220 -7.23 -14.95 2.74
N ILE A 221 -6.54 -15.67 3.64
CA ILE A 221 -7.15 -16.28 4.82
C ILE A 221 -7.75 -15.21 5.75
N VAL A 222 -7.04 -14.09 5.96
CA VAL A 222 -7.55 -12.97 6.78
C VAL A 222 -8.75 -12.27 6.11
N GLY A 223 -8.71 -12.03 4.79
CA GLY A 223 -9.82 -11.48 4.02
C GLY A 223 -11.07 -12.37 4.05
N ALA A 224 -10.86 -13.68 3.96
CA ALA A 224 -11.91 -14.71 3.97
C ALA A 224 -12.57 -14.95 5.34
N THR A 225 -11.87 -14.64 6.45
CA THR A 225 -12.36 -14.86 7.82
C THR A 225 -12.84 -13.59 8.54
N ALA A 226 -12.40 -12.42 8.07
CA ALA A 226 -12.92 -11.13 8.53
C ALA A 226 -14.42 -10.99 8.24
N LYS A 227 -15.12 -10.25 9.13
CA LYS A 227 -16.54 -9.93 8.97
C LYS A 227 -16.87 -9.34 7.60
N GLN A 228 -18.06 -9.66 7.10
CA GLN A 228 -18.54 -9.26 5.78
C GLN A 228 -18.37 -7.75 5.55
N ASP A 229 -17.86 -7.40 4.36
CA ASP A 229 -17.73 -6.06 3.80
C ASP A 229 -16.85 -5.05 4.60
N LYS A 230 -16.21 -5.49 5.69
CA LYS A 230 -15.28 -4.74 6.56
C LYS A 230 -14.12 -4.08 5.80
N TYR A 231 -13.53 -4.77 4.84
CA TYR A 231 -12.46 -4.24 3.99
C TYR A 231 -13.00 -3.52 2.75
N LEU A 232 -14.27 -3.71 2.37
CA LEU A 232 -14.86 -3.01 1.23
C LEU A 232 -14.88 -1.49 1.44
N TYR A 233 -15.00 -1.04 2.71
CA TYR A 233 -14.88 0.37 3.10
C TYR A 233 -13.47 0.97 2.89
N ILE A 234 -12.39 0.18 2.96
CA ILE A 234 -11.02 0.73 2.85
C ILE A 234 -10.59 1.02 1.40
N GLY A 235 -11.42 0.71 0.39
CA GLY A 235 -11.11 0.97 -1.03
C GLY A 235 -10.75 2.42 -1.35
N GLY A 236 -11.43 3.40 -0.73
CA GLY A 236 -11.11 4.83 -0.92
C GLY A 236 -9.69 5.19 -0.43
N PRO A 237 -9.35 4.91 0.85
CA PRO A 237 -7.97 5.03 1.35
C PRO A 237 -6.93 4.26 0.55
N LEU A 238 -7.25 3.06 0.04
CA LEU A 238 -6.33 2.26 -0.79
C LEU A 238 -6.06 2.93 -2.14
N LEU A 239 -7.07 3.47 -2.82
CA LEU A 239 -6.90 4.24 -4.06
C LEU A 239 -6.09 5.52 -3.84
N ALA A 240 -6.25 6.20 -2.69
CA ALA A 240 -5.38 7.32 -2.32
C ALA A 240 -3.92 6.88 -2.11
N GLY A 241 -3.70 5.72 -1.47
CA GLY A 241 -2.39 5.10 -1.35
C GLY A 241 -1.77 4.72 -2.71
N LEU A 242 -2.58 4.18 -3.62
CA LEU A 242 -2.17 3.87 -4.99
C LEU A 242 -1.75 5.13 -5.76
N GLY A 243 -2.46 6.24 -5.60
CA GLY A 243 -2.08 7.53 -6.16
C GLY A 243 -0.69 8.00 -5.71
N VAL A 244 -0.37 7.84 -4.41
CA VAL A 244 0.98 8.14 -3.88
C VAL A 244 2.04 7.19 -4.44
N VAL A 245 1.72 5.90 -4.60
CA VAL A 245 2.62 4.90 -5.22
C VAL A 245 2.89 5.22 -6.69
N ILE A 246 1.87 5.60 -7.46
CA ILE A 246 2.01 5.97 -8.87
C ILE A 246 2.84 7.28 -8.98
N ALA A 247 2.50 8.31 -8.21
CA ALA A 247 3.25 9.57 -8.21
C ALA A 247 4.74 9.38 -7.83
N SER A 248 5.04 8.54 -6.84
CA SER A 248 6.43 8.20 -6.47
C SER A 248 7.14 7.31 -7.50
N SER A 249 6.41 6.55 -8.32
CA SER A 249 6.97 5.79 -9.45
C SER A 249 7.36 6.69 -10.64
N PHE A 250 6.65 7.81 -10.85
CA PHE A 250 7.01 8.82 -11.86
C PHE A 250 8.00 9.89 -11.36
N ALA A 251 8.17 10.06 -10.05
CA ALA A 251 9.07 11.06 -9.48
C ALA A 251 10.53 11.01 -10.02
N PRO A 252 11.16 9.84 -10.24
CA PRO A 252 12.52 9.77 -10.82
C PRO A 252 12.64 10.24 -12.28
N MET A 253 11.51 10.35 -13.00
CA MET A 253 11.47 10.85 -14.38
C MET A 253 11.34 12.39 -14.44
N ILE A 254 10.82 13.00 -13.37
CA ILE A 254 10.52 14.44 -13.29
C ILE A 254 11.57 15.20 -12.46
N LEU A 255 12.17 14.55 -11.47
CA LEU A 255 13.15 15.16 -10.57
C LEU A 255 14.59 14.96 -11.09
N PRO A 256 15.44 16.01 -11.10
CA PRO A 256 16.81 15.90 -11.57
C PRO A 256 17.67 15.00 -10.65
N ALA A 257 18.62 14.28 -11.26
CA ALA A 257 19.43 13.25 -10.62
C ALA A 257 20.31 13.72 -9.45
N THR A 258 20.37 15.01 -9.14
CA THR A 258 21.02 15.55 -7.92
C THR A 258 20.21 15.34 -6.64
N ALA A 259 18.93 14.97 -6.72
CA ALA A 259 18.03 14.75 -5.57
C ALA A 259 18.22 13.39 -4.83
N ILE A 260 19.35 12.69 -5.01
CA ILE A 260 19.55 11.28 -4.60
C ILE A 260 19.20 11.01 -3.12
N ARG A 261 19.52 11.94 -2.20
CA ARG A 261 19.26 11.74 -0.76
C ARG A 261 17.78 11.81 -0.37
N THR A 262 16.94 12.56 -1.09
CA THR A 262 15.49 12.48 -0.90
C THR A 262 14.89 11.30 -1.65
N LEU A 263 15.46 10.91 -2.81
CA LEU A 263 15.09 9.67 -3.49
C LEU A 263 15.21 8.44 -2.59
N ALA A 264 16.33 8.21 -1.90
CA ALA A 264 16.51 7.00 -1.08
C ALA A 264 15.46 6.82 0.05
N ILE A 265 14.95 7.94 0.60
CA ILE A 265 13.88 7.93 1.60
C ILE A 265 12.51 7.69 0.93
N THR A 266 12.24 8.35 -0.19
CA THR A 266 10.98 8.15 -0.94
C THR A 266 10.90 6.78 -1.62
N GLU A 267 12.02 6.19 -2.03
CA GLU A 267 12.17 4.81 -2.51
C GLU A 267 11.84 3.83 -1.39
N SER A 268 12.44 3.99 -0.20
CA SER A 268 12.11 3.14 0.96
C SER A 268 10.63 3.24 1.35
N ILE A 269 10.06 4.45 1.37
CA ILE A 269 8.64 4.69 1.71
C ILE A 269 7.70 4.15 0.63
N SER A 270 8.01 4.33 -0.67
CA SER A 270 7.17 3.84 -1.76
C SER A 270 7.25 2.32 -1.94
N LEU A 271 8.40 1.69 -1.67
CA LEU A 271 8.54 0.23 -1.67
C LEU A 271 7.75 -0.42 -0.53
N TYR A 272 8.05 -0.08 0.73
CA TYR A 272 7.40 -0.70 1.89
C TYR A 272 5.95 -0.20 2.09
N GLY A 273 5.69 1.10 1.88
CA GLY A 273 4.34 1.65 1.91
C GLY A 273 3.47 1.14 0.76
N GLY A 274 4.04 1.01 -0.45
CA GLY A 274 3.36 0.36 -1.57
C GLY A 274 3.08 -1.12 -1.29
N LEU A 275 4.03 -1.86 -0.72
CA LEU A 275 3.82 -3.26 -0.33
C LEU A 275 2.66 -3.41 0.68
N ALA A 276 2.53 -2.48 1.63
CA ALA A 276 1.39 -2.42 2.55
C ALA A 276 0.07 -2.03 1.85
N VAL A 277 0.11 -1.12 0.86
CA VAL A 277 -1.07 -0.74 0.05
C VAL A 277 -1.57 -1.93 -0.79
N PHE A 278 -0.71 -2.66 -1.49
CA PHE A 278 -1.13 -3.85 -2.26
C PHE A 278 -1.54 -5.01 -1.35
N GLY A 279 -0.88 -5.21 -0.20
CA GLY A 279 -1.41 -6.14 0.81
C GLY A 279 -2.81 -5.75 1.33
N GLY A 280 -3.13 -4.46 1.34
CA GLY A 280 -4.46 -3.94 1.63
C GLY A 280 -5.47 -4.12 0.48
N PHE A 281 -5.04 -3.95 -0.78
CA PHE A 281 -5.85 -4.32 -1.94
C PHE A 281 -6.20 -5.81 -1.93
N THR A 282 -5.29 -6.69 -1.51
CA THR A 282 -5.58 -8.14 -1.50
C THR A 282 -6.68 -8.47 -0.49
N LEU A 283 -6.73 -7.75 0.64
CA LEU A 283 -7.83 -7.86 1.62
C LEU A 283 -9.15 -7.27 1.09
N TYR A 284 -9.08 -6.18 0.32
CA TYR A 284 -10.23 -5.57 -0.35
C TYR A 284 -10.81 -6.47 -1.44
N ASP A 285 -9.99 -6.97 -2.36
CA ASP A 285 -10.44 -7.78 -3.50
C ASP A 285 -10.93 -9.16 -3.06
N VAL A 286 -10.33 -9.80 -2.06
CA VAL A 286 -10.88 -11.04 -1.48
C VAL A 286 -12.28 -10.82 -0.88
N GLN A 287 -12.54 -9.67 -0.23
CA GLN A 287 -13.91 -9.36 0.22
C GLN A 287 -14.85 -8.93 -0.90
N LYS A 288 -14.34 -8.24 -1.93
CA LYS A 288 -15.12 -7.93 -3.15
C LYS A 288 -15.55 -9.19 -3.87
N ILE A 289 -14.69 -10.20 -4.00
CA ILE A 289 -15.02 -11.53 -4.53
C ILE A 289 -16.12 -12.19 -3.70
N LEU A 290 -16.03 -12.18 -2.38
CA LEU A 290 -17.05 -12.75 -1.50
C LEU A 290 -18.38 -11.97 -1.57
N HIS A 291 -18.33 -10.65 -1.75
CA HIS A 291 -19.52 -9.82 -1.96
C HIS A 291 -20.16 -10.09 -3.33
N HIS A 292 -19.35 -10.24 -4.38
CA HIS A 292 -19.78 -10.62 -5.72
C HIS A 292 -20.34 -12.06 -5.76
N ALA A 293 -19.77 -13.00 -5.00
CA ALA A 293 -20.32 -14.33 -4.81
C ALA A 293 -21.72 -14.26 -4.16
N ARG A 294 -21.89 -13.50 -3.06
CA ARG A 294 -23.19 -13.23 -2.43
C ARG A 294 -24.19 -12.54 -3.37
N LEU A 295 -23.75 -11.74 -4.34
CA LEU A 295 -24.61 -11.16 -5.39
C LEU A 295 -24.98 -12.16 -6.49
N ALA A 296 -24.05 -13.04 -6.89
CA ALA A 296 -24.27 -14.05 -7.91
C ALA A 296 -25.17 -15.20 -7.42
N GLU A 297 -25.05 -15.59 -6.15
CA GLU A 297 -25.94 -16.54 -5.47
C GLU A 297 -27.40 -16.03 -5.47
N ARG A 298 -27.59 -14.71 -5.34
CA ARG A 298 -28.90 -14.03 -5.44
C ARG A 298 -29.33 -13.75 -6.89
N GLY A 299 -28.57 -14.18 -7.90
CA GLY A 299 -28.87 -13.94 -9.32
C GLY A 299 -28.76 -12.47 -9.77
N VAL A 300 -28.21 -11.58 -8.94
CA VAL A 300 -28.08 -10.13 -9.26
C VAL A 300 -26.98 -9.87 -10.29
N ILE A 301 -25.94 -10.72 -10.29
CA ILE A 301 -24.86 -10.73 -11.29
C ILE A 301 -24.59 -12.16 -11.77
N ARG A 302 -23.92 -12.33 -12.92
CA ARG A 302 -23.42 -13.65 -13.35
C ARG A 302 -22.16 -14.05 -12.57
N LYS A 303 -21.94 -15.35 -12.37
CA LYS A 303 -20.67 -15.90 -11.84
C LYS A 303 -19.54 -15.63 -12.84
N ASP A 304 -18.46 -14.98 -12.42
CA ASP A 304 -17.38 -14.52 -13.32
C ASP A 304 -16.01 -14.50 -12.63
N ALA A 305 -15.50 -15.69 -12.31
CA ALA A 305 -14.19 -15.86 -11.67
C ALA A 305 -13.03 -15.24 -12.47
N VAL A 306 -13.11 -15.19 -13.80
CA VAL A 306 -12.04 -14.66 -14.68
C VAL A 306 -11.90 -13.13 -14.56
N ASN A 307 -13.00 -12.40 -14.45
CA ASN A 307 -12.92 -10.93 -14.31
C ASN A 307 -12.57 -10.46 -12.88
N GLU A 308 -12.72 -11.33 -11.89
CA GLU A 308 -12.19 -11.09 -10.54
C GLU A 308 -10.72 -11.53 -10.41
N SER A 309 -10.31 -12.62 -11.07
CA SER A 309 -8.93 -13.13 -10.97
C SER A 309 -7.91 -12.10 -11.47
N ILE A 310 -8.26 -11.31 -12.49
CA ILE A 310 -7.46 -10.18 -13.01
C ILE A 310 -7.05 -9.19 -11.90
N ALA A 311 -7.91 -8.94 -10.91
CA ALA A 311 -7.59 -8.02 -9.82
C ALA A 311 -6.53 -8.64 -8.88
N LEU A 312 -6.74 -9.91 -8.50
CA LEU A 312 -5.77 -10.69 -7.72
C LEU A 312 -4.44 -10.92 -8.48
N GLU A 313 -4.47 -11.08 -9.81
CA GLU A 313 -3.29 -11.19 -10.68
C GLU A 313 -2.47 -9.89 -10.65
N LEU A 314 -3.13 -8.72 -10.77
CA LEU A 314 -2.48 -7.42 -10.63
C LEU A 314 -1.83 -7.24 -9.26
N ASP A 315 -2.53 -7.63 -8.19
CA ASP A 315 -2.01 -7.56 -6.83
C ASP A 315 -0.80 -8.47 -6.61
N PHE A 316 -0.87 -9.72 -7.10
CA PHE A 316 0.26 -10.65 -7.09
C PHE A 316 1.48 -10.03 -7.78
N ILE A 317 1.32 -9.47 -8.99
CA ILE A 317 2.40 -8.80 -9.74
C ILE A 317 2.98 -7.63 -8.94
N ASN A 318 2.11 -6.77 -8.38
CA ASN A 318 2.54 -5.58 -7.64
C ASN A 318 3.30 -5.91 -6.35
N ILE A 319 2.87 -6.95 -5.62
CA ILE A 319 3.59 -7.47 -4.44
C ILE A 319 4.90 -8.14 -4.86
N PHE A 320 4.89 -8.95 -5.93
CA PHE A 320 6.07 -9.64 -6.46
C PHE A 320 7.17 -8.68 -6.93
N VAL A 321 6.85 -7.69 -7.76
CA VAL A 321 7.83 -6.70 -8.23
C VAL A 321 8.50 -5.96 -7.06
N ARG A 322 7.72 -5.60 -6.03
CA ARG A 322 8.25 -4.97 -4.81
C ARG A 322 9.13 -5.92 -3.99
N MET A 323 8.73 -7.18 -3.86
CA MET A 323 9.53 -8.19 -3.18
C MET A 323 10.87 -8.42 -3.89
N VAL A 324 10.87 -8.47 -5.24
CA VAL A 324 12.08 -8.53 -6.07
C VAL A 324 12.97 -7.29 -5.85
N GLN A 325 12.40 -6.08 -5.90
CA GLN A 325 13.13 -4.83 -5.67
C GLN A 325 13.78 -4.80 -4.27
N ILE A 326 13.01 -5.11 -3.21
CA ILE A 326 13.48 -5.16 -1.83
C ILE A 326 14.63 -6.18 -1.67
N LEU A 327 14.50 -7.38 -2.24
CA LEU A 327 15.55 -8.40 -2.18
C LEU A 327 16.80 -8.02 -2.98
N MET A 328 16.66 -7.33 -4.11
CA MET A 328 17.80 -6.79 -4.87
C MET A 328 18.55 -5.71 -4.09
N MET A 329 17.84 -4.77 -3.45
CA MET A 329 18.45 -3.76 -2.58
C MET A 329 19.18 -4.40 -1.39
N GLN A 330 18.57 -5.40 -0.74
CA GLN A 330 19.20 -6.14 0.36
C GLN A 330 20.43 -6.93 -0.08
N ASN A 331 20.44 -7.47 -1.30
CA ASN A 331 21.58 -8.18 -1.86
C ASN A 331 22.73 -7.23 -2.22
N ASN A 332 22.42 -6.06 -2.78
CA ASN A 332 23.42 -5.04 -3.12
C ASN A 332 24.03 -4.36 -1.89
N ARG A 333 23.33 -4.31 -0.75
CA ARG A 333 23.87 -3.86 0.55
C ARG A 333 24.73 -4.92 1.28
N ARG A 334 24.95 -6.09 0.68
CA ARG A 334 25.78 -7.20 1.23
C ARG A 334 27.01 -7.50 0.37
N LYS A 335 27.27 -6.65 -0.64
CA LYS A 335 28.48 -6.62 -1.45
C LYS A 335 29.26 -5.36 -1.11
#